data_AF-A0A8S1SLF9-F1
#
_entry.id   AF-A0A8S1SLF9-F1
#
_cell.length_a   1.000
_cell.length_b   1.000
_cell.length_c   1.000
_cell.angle_alpha   90.00
_cell.angle_beta   90.00
_cell.angle_gamma   90.00
#
_symmetry.space_group_name_H-M   'P 1'
#
loop_
_entity.id
_entity.type
_entity.pdbx_description
1 polymer ?
#
loop_
_entity_poly.entity_id
_entity_poly.type
_entity_poly.pdbx_seq_one_letter_code
_entity_poly.pdbx_strand_id
1 'polypeptide(L)'
;MLVEVGGTVGDFESTCYYEAVRQMINEEGKDNVGLIMLTYILTLNSEQKTKPAQNGIKDLRYTGLIADFIICRSEIELQIPQRDKLAMFGNISKDSIFSVPILKTFLMFQKQIQASTQKVPNIQQYTKFGQYLKELEQQKPVIVEIMGKYIKNLALNLSIYIGCLYIVDKSIERGKLCYQKCYQFDAILLPGGFGSNGFNLKIKCCQYAREKKKPFLGICYGFQAAVIEYAKNILGVKDATSEE
;
A
#
# COMPACT_ATOMS: atom_id res chain seq x y z
N MET A 1 10.05 -7.84 -19.38
CA MET A 1 8.72 -8.21 -18.82
C MET A 1 8.84 -8.29 -17.32
N LEU A 2 7.86 -7.82 -16.54
CA LEU A 2 7.83 -8.00 -15.08
C LEU A 2 6.62 -8.87 -14.76
N VAL A 3 6.84 -9.93 -13.98
CA VAL A 3 5.78 -10.87 -13.55
C VAL A 3 5.79 -10.92 -12.04
N GLU A 4 4.63 -10.67 -11.43
CA GLU A 4 4.39 -10.87 -10.01
C GLU A 4 3.77 -12.25 -9.80
N VAL A 5 4.36 -13.04 -8.89
CA VAL A 5 3.77 -14.30 -8.44
C VAL A 5 3.08 -14.05 -7.12
N GLY A 6 1.74 -14.05 -7.14
CA GLY A 6 0.93 -13.88 -5.94
C GLY A 6 1.05 -15.06 -4.97
N GLY A 7 0.63 -14.83 -3.73
CA GLY A 7 0.73 -15.81 -2.64
C GLY A 7 2.02 -15.70 -1.83
N THR A 8 2.22 -16.60 -0.87
CA THR A 8 3.43 -16.65 -0.04
C THR A 8 4.24 -17.90 -0.35
N VAL A 9 5.56 -17.75 -0.43
CA VAL A 9 6.47 -18.91 -0.57
C VAL A 9 6.30 -19.84 0.63
N GLY A 10 6.06 -21.11 0.33
CA GLY A 10 5.72 -22.14 1.33
C GLY A 10 4.25 -22.54 1.32
N ASP A 11 3.36 -21.73 0.72
CA ASP A 11 1.95 -22.08 0.57
C ASP A 11 1.77 -23.13 -0.53
N PHE A 12 1.03 -24.20 -0.22
CA PHE A 12 0.79 -25.30 -1.15
C PHE A 12 0.14 -24.83 -2.46
N GLU A 13 -0.80 -23.89 -2.38
CA GLU A 13 -1.53 -23.32 -3.51
C GLU A 13 -0.61 -22.67 -4.55
N SER A 14 0.57 -22.19 -4.13
CA SER A 14 1.51 -21.46 -5.01
C SER A 14 2.53 -22.37 -5.70
N THR A 15 2.52 -23.68 -5.39
CA THR A 15 3.55 -24.63 -5.87
C THR A 15 3.60 -24.73 -7.40
N CYS A 16 2.45 -24.69 -8.07
CA CYS A 16 2.39 -24.74 -9.53
C CYS A 16 3.05 -23.52 -10.19
N TYR A 17 2.96 -22.34 -9.56
CA TYR A 17 3.61 -21.12 -10.06
C TYR A 17 5.13 -21.19 -9.94
N TYR A 18 5.65 -21.75 -8.86
CA TYR A 18 7.11 -21.91 -8.69
C TYR A 18 7.69 -22.88 -9.72
N GLU A 19 6.98 -23.96 -10.04
CA GLU A 19 7.40 -24.87 -11.11
C GLU A 19 7.34 -24.17 -12.49
N ALA A 20 6.31 -23.39 -12.77
CA ALA A 20 6.22 -22.62 -14.02
C ALA A 20 7.38 -21.62 -14.16
N VAL A 21 7.74 -20.91 -13.08
CA VAL A 21 8.91 -20.02 -13.07
C VAL A 21 10.21 -20.80 -13.29
N ARG A 22 10.35 -21.98 -12.68
CA ARG A 22 11.53 -22.83 -12.86
C ARG A 22 11.68 -23.30 -14.29
N GLN A 23 10.59 -23.69 -14.96
CA GLN A 23 10.58 -24.06 -16.38
C GLN A 23 10.94 -22.87 -17.26
N MET A 24 10.36 -21.69 -17.00
CA MET A 24 10.69 -20.46 -17.73
C MET A 24 12.20 -20.14 -17.67
N ILE A 25 12.82 -20.28 -16.49
CA ILE A 25 14.28 -20.08 -16.35
C ILE A 25 15.08 -21.10 -17.17
N ASN A 26 14.61 -22.35 -17.27
CA ASN A 26 15.30 -23.39 -18.04
C ASN A 26 15.16 -23.17 -19.56
N GLU A 27 13.99 -22.75 -20.03
CA GLU A 27 13.69 -22.51 -21.45
C GLU A 27 14.36 -21.24 -21.97
N GLU A 28 14.22 -20.14 -21.25
CA GLU A 28 14.77 -18.83 -21.66
C GLU A 28 16.26 -18.69 -21.32
N GLY A 29 16.75 -19.49 -20.36
CA GLY A 29 18.12 -19.42 -19.85
C GLY A 29 18.30 -18.40 -18.73
N LYS A 30 19.23 -18.70 -17.82
CA LYS A 30 19.49 -17.94 -16.58
C LYS A 30 19.95 -16.49 -16.80
N ASP A 31 20.42 -16.15 -17.99
CA ASP A 31 20.85 -14.79 -18.30
C ASP A 31 19.72 -13.88 -18.77
N ASN A 32 18.60 -14.46 -19.18
CA ASN A 32 17.43 -13.75 -19.68
C ASN A 32 16.33 -13.59 -18.61
N VAL A 33 16.43 -14.32 -17.50
CA VAL A 33 15.46 -14.28 -16.39
C VAL A 33 16.16 -13.89 -15.09
N GLY A 34 15.60 -12.90 -14.39
CA GLY A 34 16.02 -12.52 -13.05
C GLY A 34 14.91 -12.74 -12.03
N LEU A 35 15.24 -13.39 -10.90
CA LEU A 35 14.31 -13.68 -9.83
C LEU A 35 14.51 -12.73 -8.64
N ILE A 36 13.43 -12.07 -8.22
CA ILE A 36 13.41 -11.15 -7.09
C ILE A 36 12.53 -11.75 -5.99
N MET A 37 13.09 -11.95 -4.81
CA MET A 37 12.32 -12.33 -3.62
C MET A 37 11.98 -11.10 -2.79
N LEU A 38 10.71 -10.93 -2.46
CA LEU A 38 10.24 -9.93 -1.49
C LEU A 38 10.04 -10.59 -0.13
N THR A 39 10.55 -9.98 0.94
CA THR A 39 10.36 -10.47 2.31
C THR A 39 10.13 -9.32 3.28
N TYR A 40 9.48 -9.60 4.42
CA TYR A 40 9.31 -8.66 5.51
C TYR A 40 10.25 -8.96 6.69
N ILE A 41 10.85 -7.91 7.25
CA ILE A 41 11.71 -7.95 8.44
C ILE A 41 10.96 -7.27 9.59
N LEU A 42 10.67 -8.06 10.62
CA LEU A 42 9.97 -7.60 11.81
C LEU A 42 10.91 -6.76 12.67
N THR A 43 10.42 -5.65 13.21
CA THR A 43 11.10 -4.86 14.23
C THR A 43 10.32 -4.99 15.53
N LEU A 44 10.96 -5.51 16.58
CA LEU A 44 10.38 -5.62 17.92
C LEU A 44 11.31 -4.89 18.89
N ASN A 45 10.80 -3.86 19.58
CA ASN A 45 11.59 -3.05 20.52
C ASN A 45 12.93 -2.56 19.91
N SER A 46 12.88 -2.06 18.68
CA SER A 46 14.05 -1.61 17.89
C SER A 46 15.02 -2.72 17.46
N GLU A 47 14.71 -4.01 17.71
CA GLU A 47 15.49 -5.15 17.26
C GLU A 47 14.89 -5.79 16.00
N GLN A 48 15.70 -5.95 14.96
CA GLN A 48 15.27 -6.57 13.71
C GLN A 48 15.36 -8.10 13.77
N LYS A 49 14.23 -8.78 13.59
CA LYS A 49 14.11 -10.23 13.52
C LYS A 49 14.04 -10.70 12.07
N THR A 50 15.08 -11.40 11.63
CA THR A 50 15.20 -11.92 10.27
C THR A 50 14.79 -13.39 10.12
N LYS A 51 14.34 -14.05 11.20
CA LYS A 51 14.00 -15.48 11.17
C LYS A 51 12.89 -15.84 10.17
N PRO A 52 11.79 -15.06 10.05
CA PRO A 52 10.78 -15.33 9.02
C PRO A 52 11.36 -15.25 7.60
N ALA A 53 12.18 -14.23 7.32
CA ALA A 53 12.85 -14.08 6.03
C ALA A 53 13.81 -15.24 5.72
N GLN A 54 14.59 -15.70 6.71
CA GLN A 54 15.46 -16.87 6.55
C GLN A 54 14.68 -18.13 6.19
N ASN A 55 13.51 -18.34 6.79
CA ASN A 55 12.64 -19.47 6.48
C ASN A 55 12.09 -19.33 5.06
N GLY A 56 11.57 -18.16 4.67
CA GLY A 56 11.10 -17.94 3.29
C GLY A 56 12.19 -18.16 2.24
N ILE A 57 13.44 -17.76 2.51
CA ILE A 57 14.58 -18.03 1.62
C ILE A 57 14.85 -19.54 1.52
N LYS A 58 14.72 -20.25 2.64
CA LYS A 58 14.87 -21.72 2.66
C LYS A 58 13.76 -22.40 1.86
N ASP A 59 12.53 -21.95 2.03
CA ASP A 59 11.34 -22.49 1.37
C ASP A 59 11.38 -22.23 -0.14
N LEU A 60 11.85 -21.05 -0.56
CA LEU A 60 12.09 -20.76 -1.99
C LEU A 60 13.13 -21.73 -2.58
N ARG A 61 14.21 -22.00 -1.85
CA ARG A 61 15.24 -22.94 -2.32
C ARG A 61 14.74 -24.38 -2.39
N TYR A 62 13.79 -24.78 -1.53
CA TYR A 62 13.17 -26.10 -1.63
C TYR A 62 12.38 -26.30 -2.92
N THR A 63 11.93 -25.23 -3.58
CA THR A 63 11.29 -25.31 -4.90
C THR A 63 12.31 -25.38 -6.05
N GLY A 64 13.61 -25.33 -5.75
CA GLY A 64 14.68 -25.31 -6.75
C GLY A 64 14.98 -23.91 -7.30
N LEU A 65 14.36 -22.87 -6.74
CA LEU A 65 14.58 -21.48 -7.14
C LEU A 65 15.61 -20.79 -6.22
N ILE A 66 16.44 -19.94 -6.80
CA ILE A 66 17.38 -19.08 -6.08
C ILE A 66 17.14 -17.65 -6.55
N ALA A 67 16.86 -16.75 -5.61
CA ALA A 67 16.68 -15.34 -5.92
C ALA A 67 18.02 -14.70 -6.32
N ASP A 68 18.02 -13.87 -7.36
CA ASP A 68 19.15 -13.01 -7.70
C ASP A 68 19.21 -11.79 -6.77
N PHE A 69 18.04 -11.36 -6.27
CA PHE A 69 17.88 -10.25 -5.34
C PHE A 69 16.87 -10.55 -4.24
N ILE A 70 17.12 -10.00 -3.06
CA ILE A 70 16.17 -10.05 -1.94
C ILE A 70 15.84 -8.64 -1.49
N ILE A 71 14.57 -8.28 -1.58
CA ILE A 71 14.03 -7.01 -1.12
C ILE A 71 13.46 -7.21 0.28
N CYS A 72 14.06 -6.53 1.24
CA CYS A 72 13.67 -6.53 2.64
C CYS A 72 12.79 -5.31 2.93
N ARG A 73 11.49 -5.55 3.08
CA ARG A 73 10.52 -4.57 3.61
C ARG A 73 10.63 -4.54 5.13
N SER A 74 10.60 -3.35 5.70
CA SER A 74 10.75 -3.16 7.15
C SER A 74 10.22 -1.79 7.58
N GLU A 75 10.05 -1.58 8.88
CA GLU A 75 9.70 -0.26 9.43
C GLU A 75 10.91 0.70 9.38
N ILE A 76 12.10 0.18 9.69
CA ILE A 76 13.36 0.91 9.73
C ILE A 76 14.37 0.29 8.77
N GLU A 77 15.45 1.01 8.44
CA GLU A 77 16.48 0.51 7.54
C GLU A 77 17.15 -0.77 8.07
N LEU A 78 17.44 -1.72 7.18
CA LEU A 78 18.08 -2.98 7.51
C LEU A 78 19.50 -2.75 8.00
N GLN A 79 19.76 -3.16 9.24
CA GLN A 79 21.08 -3.12 9.85
C GLN A 79 22.06 -4.07 9.12
N ILE A 80 23.33 -3.70 9.09
CA ILE A 80 24.39 -4.44 8.37
C ILE A 80 24.46 -5.92 8.80
N PRO A 81 24.45 -6.28 10.10
CA PRO A 81 24.52 -7.69 10.52
C PRO A 81 23.35 -8.54 10.00
N GLN A 82 22.17 -7.95 9.88
CA GLN A 82 20.95 -8.59 9.38
C GLN A 82 21.05 -8.79 7.87
N ARG A 83 21.58 -7.80 7.14
CA ARG A 83 21.88 -7.90 5.70
C ARG A 83 22.86 -9.03 5.43
N ASP A 84 23.97 -9.08 6.17
CA ASP A 84 25.01 -10.10 6.04
C ASP A 84 24.45 -11.50 6.28
N LYS A 85 23.60 -11.63 7.31
CA LYS A 85 22.92 -12.88 7.62
C LYS A 85 22.01 -13.32 6.48
N LEU A 86 21.19 -12.42 5.93
CA LEU A 86 20.28 -12.76 4.83
C LEU A 86 21.04 -13.11 3.55
N ALA A 87 22.12 -12.40 3.22
CA ALA A 87 23.01 -12.72 2.11
C ALA A 87 23.58 -14.14 2.23
N MET A 88 24.07 -14.50 3.43
CA MET A 88 24.56 -15.85 3.73
C MET A 88 23.47 -16.92 3.56
N PHE A 89 22.26 -16.68 4.09
CA PHE A 89 21.14 -17.62 3.94
C PHE A 89 20.66 -17.75 2.49
N GLY A 90 20.66 -16.65 1.73
CA GLY A 90 20.30 -16.62 0.31
C GLY A 90 21.38 -17.18 -0.62
N ASN A 91 22.61 -17.31 -0.12
CA ASN A 91 23.79 -17.61 -0.94
C ASN A 91 23.96 -16.60 -2.10
N ILE A 92 23.79 -15.31 -1.80
CA ILE A 92 23.94 -14.20 -2.75
C ILE A 92 24.79 -13.08 -2.18
N SER A 93 25.24 -12.17 -3.05
CA SER A 93 26.01 -11.00 -2.62
C SER A 93 25.21 -10.13 -1.65
N LYS A 94 25.91 -9.49 -0.70
CA LYS A 94 25.34 -8.47 0.18
C LYS A 94 24.77 -7.29 -0.61
N ASP A 95 25.33 -7.01 -1.78
CA ASP A 95 24.88 -5.95 -2.70
C ASP A 95 23.56 -6.31 -3.41
N SER A 96 23.18 -7.59 -3.37
CA SER A 96 21.88 -8.08 -3.85
C SER A 96 20.78 -8.07 -2.78
N ILE A 97 21.08 -7.60 -1.56
CA ILE A 97 20.11 -7.45 -0.47
C ILE A 97 19.71 -5.98 -0.34
N PHE A 98 18.45 -5.69 -0.65
CA PHE A 98 17.92 -4.32 -0.66
C PHE A 98 17.06 -4.05 0.55
N SER A 99 17.27 -2.89 1.18
CA SER A 99 16.48 -2.43 2.30
C SER A 99 15.50 -1.38 1.83
N VAL A 100 14.20 -1.66 1.93
CA VAL A 100 13.12 -0.78 1.47
C VAL A 100 12.13 -0.52 2.60
N PRO A 101 12.40 0.48 3.46
CA PRO A 101 11.49 0.85 4.54
C PRO A 101 10.11 1.27 4.02
N ILE A 102 9.04 0.88 4.73
CA ILE A 102 7.64 1.08 4.31
C ILE A 102 7.32 2.56 4.03
N LEU A 103 7.84 3.48 4.82
CA LEU A 103 7.57 4.92 4.68
C LEU A 103 8.44 5.61 3.61
N LYS A 104 9.44 4.93 3.04
CA LYS A 104 10.38 5.49 2.06
C LYS A 104 10.37 4.75 0.72
N THR A 105 9.28 4.02 0.45
CA THR A 105 9.19 2.92 -0.51
C THR A 105 9.66 3.28 -1.92
N PHE A 106 9.34 4.46 -2.45
CA PHE A 106 9.54 4.73 -3.88
C PHE A 106 10.95 5.23 -4.24
N LEU A 107 11.52 6.15 -3.44
CA LEU A 107 12.78 6.82 -3.80
C LEU A 107 14.02 5.94 -3.53
N MET A 108 13.95 5.08 -2.51
CA MET A 108 15.09 4.24 -2.12
C MET A 108 15.30 3.04 -3.06
N PHE A 109 14.21 2.48 -3.58
CA PHE A 109 14.25 1.29 -4.43
C PHE A 109 14.99 1.55 -5.76
N GLN A 110 14.78 2.73 -6.36
CA GLN A 110 15.42 3.11 -7.62
C GLN A 110 16.95 3.16 -7.52
N LYS A 111 17.50 3.76 -6.46
CA LYS A 111 18.95 3.93 -6.29
C LYS A 111 19.68 2.61 -6.07
N GLN A 112 19.04 1.69 -5.36
CA GLN A 112 19.64 0.44 -4.94
C GLN A 112 19.75 -0.57 -6.10
N ILE A 113 18.75 -0.62 -6.99
CA ILE A 113 18.77 -1.53 -8.14
C ILE A 113 19.74 -1.09 -9.23
N GLN A 114 19.89 0.23 -9.46
CA GLN A 114 20.84 0.75 -10.46
C GLN A 114 22.30 0.42 -10.15
N ALA A 115 22.64 0.18 -8.87
CA ALA A 115 24.01 -0.04 -8.44
C ALA A 115 24.49 -1.50 -8.57
N SER A 116 23.57 -2.48 -8.73
CA SER A 116 23.90 -3.88 -8.47
C SER A 116 24.02 -4.80 -9.69
N THR A 117 23.42 -4.51 -10.86
CA THR A 117 23.40 -5.51 -11.96
C THR A 117 23.22 -5.03 -13.40
N GLN A 118 23.78 -5.81 -14.33
CA GLN A 118 23.52 -5.75 -15.78
C GLN A 118 22.18 -6.37 -16.22
N LYS A 119 21.55 -7.22 -15.39
CA LYS A 119 20.31 -7.97 -15.73
C LYS A 119 19.01 -7.21 -15.46
N VAL A 120 19.07 -6.08 -14.75
CA VAL A 120 17.87 -5.28 -14.48
C VAL A 120 17.85 -4.08 -15.45
N PRO A 121 16.74 -3.84 -16.18
CA PRO A 121 16.65 -2.74 -17.13
C PRO A 121 16.98 -1.40 -16.47
N ASN A 122 17.68 -0.54 -17.20
CA ASN A 122 18.13 0.77 -16.71
C ASN A 122 16.94 1.64 -16.24
N ILE A 123 16.82 1.81 -14.91
CA ILE A 123 15.68 2.48 -14.23
C ILE A 123 15.78 4.02 -14.31
N GLN A 124 16.53 4.59 -15.26
CA GLN A 124 16.72 6.05 -15.39
C GLN A 124 15.39 6.84 -15.55
N GLN A 125 14.34 6.22 -16.09
CA GLN A 125 13.04 6.86 -16.33
C GLN A 125 12.32 7.36 -15.06
N TYR A 126 12.65 6.84 -13.86
CA TYR A 126 11.92 7.19 -12.63
C TYR A 126 12.51 8.39 -11.85
N THR A 127 13.59 9.01 -12.36
CA THR A 127 14.23 10.18 -11.72
C THR A 127 13.29 11.38 -11.59
N LYS A 128 12.44 11.62 -12.60
CA LYS A 128 11.41 12.67 -12.57
C LYS A 128 10.38 12.46 -11.45
N PHE A 129 10.01 11.20 -11.20
CA PHE A 129 9.04 10.86 -10.17
C PHE A 129 9.62 11.02 -8.77
N GLY A 130 10.90 10.68 -8.61
CA GLY A 130 11.62 10.95 -7.38
C GLY A 130 11.75 12.44 -7.06
N GLN A 131 11.90 13.29 -8.09
CA GLN A 131 11.86 14.76 -7.94
C GLN A 131 10.46 15.23 -7.55
N TYR A 132 9.42 14.75 -8.24
CA TYR A 132 8.02 15.06 -7.90
C TYR A 132 7.68 14.74 -6.45
N LEU A 133 8.10 13.59 -5.92
CA LEU A 133 7.89 13.25 -4.50
C LEU A 133 8.56 14.23 -3.54
N LYS A 134 9.79 14.67 -3.83
CA LYS A 134 10.48 15.68 -3.02
C LYS A 134 9.79 17.03 -3.04
N GLU A 135 9.24 17.41 -4.19
CA GLU A 135 8.44 18.63 -4.32
C GLU A 135 7.14 18.53 -3.51
N LEU A 136 6.50 17.35 -3.49
CA LEU A 136 5.31 17.10 -2.67
C LEU A 136 5.59 17.14 -1.16
N GLU A 137 6.73 16.61 -0.71
CA GLU A 137 7.13 16.66 0.72
C GLU A 137 7.32 18.09 1.24
N GLN A 138 7.55 19.05 0.34
CA GLN A 138 7.71 20.47 0.69
C GLN A 138 6.40 21.24 0.76
N GLN A 139 5.28 20.63 0.33
CA GLN A 139 3.97 21.28 0.36
C GLN A 139 3.37 21.30 1.76
N LYS A 140 2.54 22.32 2.04
CA LYS A 140 1.81 22.40 3.32
C LYS A 140 0.76 21.29 3.40
N PRO A 141 0.63 20.63 4.57
CA PRO A 141 -0.32 19.55 4.67
C PRO A 141 -1.77 20.02 4.70
N VAL A 142 -2.63 19.30 3.94
CA VAL A 142 -4.08 19.45 3.97
C VAL A 142 -4.66 18.26 4.75
N ILE A 143 -5.51 18.56 5.73
CA ILE A 143 -6.16 17.53 6.54
C ILE A 143 -7.50 17.19 5.89
N VAL A 144 -7.65 15.95 5.45
CA VAL A 144 -8.87 15.47 4.79
C VAL A 144 -9.49 14.35 5.60
N GLU A 145 -10.72 14.56 6.02
CA GLU A 145 -11.49 13.53 6.72
C GLU A 145 -12.02 12.52 5.69
N ILE A 146 -11.69 11.24 5.86
CA ILE A 146 -12.23 10.16 5.03
C ILE A 146 -13.31 9.41 5.81
N MET A 147 -14.51 9.28 5.23
CA MET A 147 -15.66 8.66 5.90
C MET A 147 -16.07 7.33 5.25
N GLY A 148 -15.78 6.21 5.91
CA GLY A 148 -15.91 4.87 5.33
C GLY A 148 -16.11 3.78 6.38
N LYS A 149 -16.74 2.68 5.97
CA LYS A 149 -17.14 1.57 6.86
C LYS A 149 -15.95 0.71 7.35
N TYR A 150 -14.87 0.64 6.57
CA TYR A 150 -13.70 -0.19 6.84
C TYR A 150 -12.40 0.56 6.52
N ILE A 151 -12.14 1.68 7.21
CA ILE A 151 -10.94 2.49 6.96
C ILE A 151 -9.67 1.88 7.57
N LYS A 152 -9.78 0.99 8.57
CA LYS A 152 -8.63 0.31 9.19
C LYS A 152 -7.64 -0.33 8.20
N ASN A 153 -8.12 -0.87 7.08
CA ASN A 153 -7.28 -1.48 6.04
C ASN A 153 -7.20 -0.66 4.75
N LEU A 154 -8.04 0.37 4.58
CA LEU A 154 -8.02 1.20 3.37
C LEU A 154 -6.77 2.08 3.32
N ALA A 155 -6.22 2.46 4.48
CA ALA A 155 -4.95 3.18 4.57
C ALA A 155 -3.77 2.44 3.91
N LEU A 156 -3.83 1.10 3.79
CA LEU A 156 -2.81 0.30 3.10
C LEU A 156 -2.98 0.27 1.57
N ASN A 157 -4.22 0.41 1.07
CA ASN A 157 -4.51 0.36 -0.38
C ASN A 157 -4.61 1.76 -1.01
N LEU A 158 -4.82 2.81 -0.21
CA LEU A 158 -4.91 4.21 -0.65
C LEU A 158 -3.70 5.05 -0.24
N SER A 159 -2.59 4.44 0.20
CA SER A 159 -1.29 5.12 0.34
C SER A 159 -0.69 5.57 -1.01
N ILE A 160 -1.52 5.69 -2.04
CA ILE A 160 -1.20 6.14 -3.38
C ILE A 160 -1.44 7.64 -3.45
N TYR A 161 -0.33 8.38 -3.39
CA TYR A 161 -0.07 9.53 -4.25
C TYR A 161 -1.05 10.71 -4.22
N ILE A 162 -1.20 11.38 -3.08
CA ILE A 162 -1.46 12.83 -3.09
C ILE A 162 -0.61 13.44 -1.97
N GLY A 163 0.30 14.34 -2.32
CA GLY A 163 1.16 15.04 -1.37
C GLY A 163 0.29 15.71 -0.31
N CYS A 164 0.47 15.23 0.91
CA CYS A 164 -0.28 15.59 2.11
C CYS A 164 -1.77 15.24 2.13
N LEU A 165 -2.03 13.99 2.52
CA LEU A 165 -3.34 13.56 3.03
C LEU A 165 -3.13 12.97 4.43
N TYR A 166 -3.54 13.68 5.49
CA TYR A 166 -3.59 13.11 6.84
C TYR A 166 -4.98 12.50 7.06
N ILE A 167 -5.06 11.18 6.98
CA ILE A 167 -6.30 10.43 7.17
C ILE A 167 -6.52 10.22 8.67
N VAL A 168 -7.55 10.84 9.24
CA VAL A 168 -8.02 10.51 10.59
C VAL A 168 -9.04 9.38 10.47
N ASP A 169 -8.67 8.17 10.90
CA ASP A 169 -9.58 7.02 10.92
C ASP A 169 -10.52 7.13 12.13
N LYS A 170 -11.82 7.27 11.86
CA LYS A 170 -12.87 6.93 12.82
C LYS A 170 -13.72 5.82 12.22
N SER A 171 -13.40 4.59 12.62
CA SER A 171 -14.27 3.44 12.37
C SER A 171 -15.67 3.72 12.90
N ILE A 172 -16.68 3.50 12.06
CA ILE A 172 -18.09 3.55 12.43
C ILE A 172 -18.40 2.29 13.26
N GLU A 173 -18.02 2.28 14.53
CA GLU A 173 -18.48 1.26 15.47
C GLU A 173 -19.85 1.66 16.04
N ARG A 174 -20.85 0.79 15.80
CA ARG A 174 -22.13 0.75 16.54
C ARG A 174 -22.94 2.05 16.59
N GLY A 175 -23.23 2.66 15.43
CA GLY A 175 -24.32 3.64 15.30
C GLY A 175 -24.16 4.94 16.09
N LYS A 176 -23.00 5.19 16.70
CA LYS A 176 -22.69 6.46 17.38
C LYS A 176 -21.67 7.23 16.54
N LEU A 177 -22.07 8.38 16.02
CA LEU A 177 -21.14 9.38 15.50
C LEU A 177 -20.30 9.88 16.69
N CYS A 178 -19.08 9.36 16.83
CA CYS A 178 -18.18 9.77 17.89
C CYS A 178 -17.52 11.12 17.51
N TYR A 179 -18.23 12.21 17.76
CA TYR A 179 -17.72 13.59 17.64
C TYR A 179 -16.69 13.96 18.73
N GLN A 180 -16.20 13.00 19.53
CA GLN A 180 -15.51 13.30 20.80
C GLN A 180 -14.10 13.91 20.70
N LYS A 181 -13.58 14.19 19.51
CA LYS A 181 -12.46 15.12 19.30
C LYS A 181 -12.69 15.86 17.99
N CYS A 182 -12.99 17.15 18.08
CA CYS A 182 -13.00 18.07 16.95
C CYS A 182 -11.56 18.25 16.46
N TYR A 183 -11.09 17.35 15.61
CA TYR A 183 -9.95 17.68 14.76
C TYR A 183 -10.45 18.64 13.68
N GLN A 184 -9.75 19.75 13.51
CA GLN A 184 -10.02 20.70 12.44
C GLN A 184 -9.52 20.07 11.14
N PHE A 185 -10.44 19.74 10.23
CA PHE A 185 -10.11 19.26 8.88
C PHE A 185 -10.47 20.30 7.83
N ASP A 186 -9.73 20.30 6.74
CA ASP A 186 -9.82 21.26 5.64
C ASP A 186 -10.84 20.81 4.59
N ALA A 187 -10.97 19.50 4.36
CA ALA A 187 -11.91 18.93 3.39
C ALA A 187 -12.48 17.58 3.85
N ILE A 188 -13.53 17.12 3.17
CA ILE A 188 -14.17 15.82 3.39
C ILE A 188 -14.09 14.99 2.10
N LEU A 189 -13.61 13.76 2.21
CA LEU A 189 -13.65 12.75 1.17
C LEU A 189 -14.62 11.63 1.58
N LEU A 190 -15.66 11.44 0.78
CA LEU A 190 -16.65 10.39 0.98
C LEU A 190 -16.48 9.31 -0.10
N PRO A 191 -15.73 8.22 0.17
CA PRO A 191 -15.53 7.15 -0.80
C PRO A 191 -16.81 6.34 -1.02
N GLY A 192 -16.73 5.43 -2.00
CA GLY A 192 -17.71 4.37 -2.20
C GLY A 192 -17.93 3.51 -0.95
N GLY A 193 -18.97 2.69 -0.96
CA GLY A 193 -19.24 1.73 0.10
C GLY A 193 -20.00 0.54 -0.45
N PHE A 194 -19.64 -0.66 0.01
CA PHE A 194 -20.35 -1.87 -0.35
C PHE A 194 -21.44 -2.20 0.69
N GLY A 195 -22.66 -2.40 0.20
CA GLY A 195 -23.86 -2.74 0.98
C GLY A 195 -24.58 -1.54 1.61
N SER A 196 -25.84 -1.77 2.02
CA SER A 196 -26.76 -0.74 2.53
C SER A 196 -26.42 -0.22 3.93
N ASN A 197 -25.66 -0.98 4.72
CA ASN A 197 -25.31 -0.63 6.10
C ASN A 197 -24.42 0.63 6.18
N GLY A 198 -24.97 1.71 6.74
CA GLY A 198 -24.24 2.96 7.01
C GLY A 198 -24.55 4.11 6.03
N PHE A 199 -25.46 3.93 5.07
CA PHE A 199 -25.78 4.98 4.09
C PHE A 199 -26.35 6.27 4.71
N ASN A 200 -27.21 6.16 5.72
CA ASN A 200 -27.75 7.32 6.43
C ASN A 200 -26.66 8.19 7.10
N LEU A 201 -25.52 7.60 7.48
CA LEU A 201 -24.40 8.36 8.03
C LEU A 201 -23.65 9.13 6.93
N LYS A 202 -23.56 8.55 5.73
CA LYS A 202 -23.01 9.22 4.54
C LYS A 202 -23.85 10.44 4.16
N ILE A 203 -25.18 10.35 4.21
CA ILE A 203 -26.09 11.49 4.01
C ILE A 203 -25.84 12.58 5.06
N LYS A 204 -25.76 12.23 6.35
CA LYS A 204 -25.45 13.19 7.43
C LYS A 204 -24.09 13.87 7.25
N CYS A 205 -23.10 13.16 6.70
CA CYS A 205 -21.79 13.72 6.39
C CYS A 205 -21.88 14.77 5.25
N CYS A 206 -22.64 14.48 4.20
CA CYS A 206 -22.90 15.43 3.11
C CYS A 206 -23.59 16.70 3.64
N GLN A 207 -24.57 16.53 4.53
CA GLN A 207 -25.28 17.64 5.17
C GLN A 207 -24.32 18.52 5.97
N TYR A 208 -23.47 17.91 6.79
CA TYR A 208 -22.45 18.63 7.55
C TYR A 208 -21.50 19.39 6.62
N ALA A 209 -21.02 18.75 5.55
CA ALA A 209 -20.11 19.39 4.59
C ALA A 209 -20.73 20.63 3.97
N ARG A 210 -22.00 20.52 3.52
CA ARG A 210 -22.78 21.63 2.94
C ARG A 210 -23.00 22.76 3.95
N GLU A 211 -23.49 22.45 5.14
CA GLU A 211 -23.81 23.45 6.18
C GLU A 211 -22.57 24.16 6.72
N LYS A 212 -21.44 23.47 6.80
CA LYS A 212 -20.16 24.03 7.24
C LYS A 212 -19.31 24.59 6.09
N LYS A 213 -19.82 24.58 4.86
CA LYS A 213 -19.12 25.02 3.64
C LYS A 213 -17.72 24.39 3.52
N LYS A 214 -17.61 23.11 3.88
CA LYS A 214 -16.37 22.34 3.76
C LYS A 214 -16.23 21.84 2.31
N PRO A 215 -15.07 22.00 1.67
CA PRO A 215 -14.75 21.30 0.43
C PRO A 215 -15.07 19.80 0.56
N PHE A 216 -15.79 19.27 -0.42
CA PHE A 216 -16.33 17.90 -0.38
C PHE A 216 -16.08 17.19 -1.71
N LEU A 217 -15.58 15.96 -1.65
CA LEU A 217 -15.48 15.06 -2.79
C LEU A 217 -16.22 13.75 -2.48
N GLY A 218 -17.30 13.48 -3.23
CA GLY A 218 -18.04 12.22 -3.16
C GLY A 218 -17.67 11.31 -4.33
N ILE A 219 -17.21 10.09 -4.06
CA ILE A 219 -16.87 9.11 -5.09
C ILE A 219 -17.91 7.99 -5.08
N CYS A 220 -18.50 7.68 -6.23
CA CYS A 220 -19.48 6.60 -6.39
C CYS A 220 -20.63 6.73 -5.37
N TYR A 221 -20.73 5.81 -4.40
CA TYR A 221 -21.75 5.85 -3.35
C TYR A 221 -21.74 7.14 -2.51
N GLY A 222 -20.58 7.82 -2.41
CA GLY A 222 -20.49 9.15 -1.81
C GLY A 222 -21.18 10.25 -2.61
N PHE A 223 -21.18 10.16 -3.95
CA PHE A 223 -21.93 11.07 -4.81
C PHE A 223 -23.44 10.83 -4.70
N GLN A 224 -23.88 9.57 -4.71
CA GLN A 224 -25.29 9.24 -4.49
C GLN A 224 -25.82 9.78 -3.16
N ALA A 225 -25.03 9.63 -2.08
CA ALA A 225 -25.38 10.19 -0.77
C ALA A 225 -25.53 11.72 -0.80
N ALA A 226 -24.70 12.42 -1.58
CA ALA A 226 -24.78 13.87 -1.73
C ALA A 226 -26.04 14.30 -2.50
N VAL A 227 -26.40 13.60 -3.58
CA VAL A 227 -27.63 13.85 -4.34
C VAL A 227 -28.86 13.64 -3.44
N ILE A 228 -28.89 12.55 -2.69
CA ILE A 228 -30.01 12.23 -1.79
C ILE A 228 -30.09 13.20 -0.62
N GLU A 229 -28.96 13.64 -0.06
CA GLU A 229 -28.94 14.69 0.97
C GLU A 229 -29.56 15.99 0.45
N TYR A 230 -29.14 16.43 -0.74
CA TYR A 230 -29.64 17.66 -1.34
C TYR A 230 -31.14 17.56 -1.65
N ALA A 231 -31.59 16.44 -2.21
CA ALA A 231 -33.00 16.18 -2.48
C ALA A 231 -33.86 16.25 -1.20
N LYS A 232 -33.40 15.62 -0.10
CA LYS A 232 -34.13 15.60 1.18
C LYS A 232 -34.16 16.94 1.90
N ASN A 233 -33.02 17.64 1.94
CA ASN A 233 -32.83 18.78 2.83
C ASN A 233 -33.01 20.13 2.14
N ILE A 234 -32.77 20.22 0.82
CA ILE A 234 -32.93 21.47 0.06
C ILE A 234 -34.20 21.44 -0.78
N LEU A 235 -34.45 20.35 -1.51
CA LEU A 235 -35.63 20.25 -2.39
C LEU A 235 -36.89 19.73 -1.70
N GLY A 236 -36.76 19.20 -0.47
CA GLY A 236 -37.88 18.72 0.33
C GLY A 236 -38.42 17.33 -0.05
N VAL A 237 -37.75 16.58 -0.92
CA VAL A 237 -38.14 15.22 -1.33
C VAL A 237 -37.72 14.23 -0.25
N LYS A 238 -38.55 14.07 0.79
CA LYS A 238 -38.23 13.29 2.00
C LYS A 238 -37.91 11.82 1.72
N ASP A 239 -38.56 11.24 0.72
CA ASP A 239 -38.46 9.81 0.39
C ASP A 239 -37.37 9.49 -0.65
N ALA A 240 -36.54 10.46 -1.02
CA ALA A 240 -35.44 10.23 -1.96
C ALA A 240 -34.51 9.09 -1.46
N THR A 241 -34.26 8.10 -2.30
CA THR A 241 -33.39 6.95 -1.97
C THR A 241 -32.67 6.45 -3.23
N SER A 242 -31.70 5.56 -3.05
CA SER A 242 -31.10 4.78 -4.13
C SER A 242 -31.88 3.48 -4.32
N GLU A 243 -31.95 2.97 -5.54
CA GLU A 243 -32.49 1.63 -5.87
C GLU A 243 -31.42 0.52 -5.76
N GLU A 244 -30.16 0.88 -5.49
CA GLU A 244 -29.03 -0.03 -5.24
C GLU A 244 -29.18 -0.88 -3.96
#